data_AF-A0AAW4BFE1-F1
#
_entry.id   AF-A0AAW4BFE1-F1
#
_cell.length_a   1.000
_cell.length_b   1.000
_cell.length_c   1.000
_cell.angle_alpha   90.00
_cell.angle_beta   90.00
_cell.angle_gamma   90.00
#
_symmetry.space_group_name_H-M   'P 1'
#
loop_
_entity.id
_entity.type
_entity.pdbx_description
1 polymer ?
#
loop_
_entity_poly.entity_id
_entity_poly.type
_entity_poly.pdbx_seq_one_letter_code
_entity_poly.pdbx_strand_id
1 'polypeptide(L)'
;TKENIQAQLKPLLSSGSVLCTDGNLSYKGIAKELDIDHKRLIGLDNQRVVEGIYHIQTLNNYMMRWKAWLRRFNGIGTDYIENYLSWFRFMEDNTEYSDQTWIKEAL
;
A
#
# COMPACT_ATOMS: atom_id res chain seq x y z
N THR A 1 15.38 -3.32 10.57
CA THR A 1 15.29 -2.78 11.94
C THR A 1 14.42 -1.54 11.93
N LYS A 2 14.14 -0.91 13.08
CA LYS A 2 13.37 0.34 13.16
C LYS A 2 14.01 1.43 12.28
N GLU A 3 15.32 1.52 12.29
CA GLU A 3 16.12 2.51 11.57
C GLU A 3 15.95 2.35 10.06
N ASN A 4 15.99 1.10 9.55
CA ASN A 4 15.75 0.84 8.12
C ASN A 4 14.33 1.22 7.69
N ILE A 5 13.32 0.91 8.52
CA ILE A 5 11.92 1.26 8.23
C ILE A 5 11.77 2.79 8.20
N GLN A 6 12.35 3.48 9.19
CA GLN A 6 12.31 4.93 9.29
C GLN A 6 12.98 5.62 8.10
N ALA A 7 14.15 5.14 7.68
CA ALA A 7 14.88 5.67 6.54
C ALA A 7 14.08 5.59 5.23
N GLN A 8 13.31 4.51 5.04
CA GLN A 8 12.49 4.30 3.84
C GLN A 8 11.13 5.04 3.92
N LEU A 9 10.53 5.16 5.10
CA LEU A 9 9.25 5.86 5.28
C LEU A 9 9.40 7.38 5.23
N LYS A 10 10.45 7.93 5.86
CA LYS A 10 10.66 9.38 5.97
C LYS A 10 10.52 10.14 4.64
N PRO A 11 11.11 9.71 3.50
CA PRO A 11 10.97 10.43 2.23
C PRO A 11 9.55 10.38 1.63
N LEU A 12 8.70 9.46 2.10
CA LEU A 12 7.34 9.27 1.57
C LEU A 12 6.26 9.99 2.40
N LEU A 13 6.63 10.55 3.56
CA LEU A 13 5.69 11.16 4.50
C LEU A 13 5.78 12.68 4.41
N SER A 14 4.65 13.33 4.14
CA SER A 14 4.50 14.79 4.21
C SER A 14 3.90 15.22 5.55
N SER A 15 4.15 16.48 5.94
CA SER A 15 3.50 17.05 7.13
C SER A 15 1.97 16.98 6.98
N GLY A 16 1.28 16.61 8.06
CA GLY A 16 -0.16 16.36 8.06
C GLY A 16 -0.59 14.97 7.54
N SER A 17 0.35 14.10 7.17
CA SER A 17 0.05 12.71 6.85
C SER A 17 -0.50 11.96 8.07
N VAL A 18 -1.31 10.94 7.82
CA VAL A 18 -1.76 9.97 8.83
C VAL A 18 -1.13 8.62 8.50
N LEU A 19 -0.24 8.15 9.36
CA LEU A 19 0.37 6.84 9.24
C LEU A 19 -0.59 5.78 9.79
N CYS A 20 -1.00 4.82 8.95
CA CYS A 20 -1.82 3.68 9.38
C CYS A 20 -0.97 2.42 9.38
N THR A 21 -0.87 1.71 10.49
CA THR A 21 -0.03 0.50 10.57
C THR A 21 -0.72 -0.64 11.31
N ASP A 22 -0.19 -1.84 11.08
CA ASP A 22 -0.53 -3.03 11.84
C ASP A 22 0.14 -3.05 13.23
N GLY A 23 0.22 -4.25 13.82
CA GLY A 23 0.71 -4.46 15.19
C GLY A 23 2.18 -4.14 15.45
N ASN A 24 3.03 -3.96 14.44
CA ASN A 24 4.47 -3.81 14.66
C ASN A 24 4.82 -2.55 15.49
N LEU A 25 5.56 -2.75 16.58
CA LEU A 25 5.88 -1.71 17.56
C LEU A 25 6.88 -0.66 17.04
N SER A 26 7.69 -0.98 16.02
CA SER A 26 8.67 -0.03 15.46
C SER A 26 8.00 1.25 14.96
N TYR A 27 6.80 1.14 14.38
CA TYR A 27 6.06 2.29 13.83
C TYR A 27 5.67 3.31 14.90
N LYS A 28 5.42 2.88 16.15
CA LYS A 28 5.10 3.80 17.26
C LYS A 28 6.26 4.74 17.55
N GLY A 29 7.49 4.23 17.54
CA GLY A 29 8.69 5.04 17.74
C GLY A 29 8.93 5.99 16.57
N ILE A 30 8.73 5.50 15.34
CA ILE A 30 8.92 6.29 14.11
C ILE A 30 7.92 7.45 14.05
N ALA A 31 6.64 7.19 14.28
CA ALA A 31 5.61 8.23 14.24
C ALA A 31 5.85 9.34 15.28
N LYS A 32 6.30 8.95 16.49
CA LYS A 32 6.65 9.91 17.55
C LYS A 32 7.86 10.77 17.17
N GLU A 33 8.88 10.20 16.54
CA GLU A 33 10.08 10.93 16.14
C GLU A 33 9.85 11.85 14.94
N LEU A 34 8.92 11.48 14.04
CA LEU A 34 8.58 12.27 12.86
C LEU A 34 7.42 13.26 13.11
N ASP A 35 6.81 13.22 14.29
CA ASP A 35 5.62 14.03 14.67
C ASP A 35 4.44 13.86 13.69
N ILE A 36 4.08 12.60 13.42
CA ILE A 36 3.02 12.23 12.46
C ILE A 36 1.89 11.52 13.20
N ASP A 37 0.63 11.83 12.84
CA ASP A 37 -0.53 11.13 13.39
C ASP A 37 -0.46 9.64 13.04
N HIS A 38 -0.70 8.78 14.04
CA HIS A 38 -0.50 7.34 13.91
C HIS A 38 -1.73 6.57 14.35
N LYS A 39 -2.41 5.93 13.39
CA LYS A 39 -3.51 5.01 13.64
C LYS A 39 -2.99 3.58 13.62
N ARG A 40 -2.98 2.93 14.78
CA ARG A 40 -2.68 1.49 14.87
C ARG A 40 -3.96 0.69 14.68
N LEU A 41 -4.02 -0.05 13.58
CA LEU A 41 -5.18 -0.83 13.16
C LEU A 41 -4.94 -2.30 13.50
N ILE A 42 -5.07 -2.64 14.78
CA ILE A 42 -4.73 -3.97 15.30
C ILE A 42 -6.01 -4.74 15.56
N GLY A 43 -6.15 -5.88 14.89
CA GLY A 43 -7.34 -6.73 15.02
C GLY A 43 -7.54 -7.41 16.38
N LEU A 44 -6.68 -7.13 17.38
CA LEU A 44 -6.71 -7.77 18.70
C LEU A 44 -7.85 -7.26 19.59
N ASP A 45 -8.36 -6.04 19.36
CA ASP A 45 -9.38 -5.43 20.21
C ASP A 45 -10.76 -5.32 19.54
N ASN A 46 -11.01 -6.12 18.49
CA ASN A 46 -12.20 -6.05 17.63
C ASN A 46 -12.43 -4.67 16.95
N GLN A 47 -11.56 -3.69 17.18
CA GLN A 47 -11.53 -2.39 16.52
C GLN A 47 -10.69 -2.49 15.25
N ARG A 48 -11.32 -2.98 14.18
CA ARG A 48 -10.72 -3.04 12.84
C ARG A 48 -10.88 -1.74 12.04
N VAL A 49 -11.63 -0.80 12.60
CA VAL A 49 -11.97 0.52 12.04
C VAL A 49 -11.64 1.56 13.10
N VAL A 50 -10.75 2.49 12.78
CA VAL A 50 -10.48 3.68 13.60
C VAL A 50 -11.11 4.89 12.93
N GLU A 51 -11.81 5.71 13.72
CA GLU A 51 -12.48 6.95 13.25
C GLU A 51 -13.45 6.75 12.08
N GLY A 52 -13.97 5.53 11.90
CA GLY A 52 -14.92 5.20 10.83
C GLY A 52 -14.32 5.10 9.41
N ILE A 53 -13.11 5.63 9.19
CA ILE A 53 -12.50 5.78 7.87
C ILE A 53 -11.22 4.97 7.69
N TYR A 54 -10.53 4.61 8.78
CA TYR A 54 -9.26 3.88 8.71
C TYR A 54 -9.47 2.38 8.91
N HIS A 55 -9.44 1.63 7.81
CA HIS A 55 -9.72 0.20 7.78
C HIS A 55 -8.54 -0.60 7.20
N ILE A 56 -7.87 -1.43 8.01
CA ILE A 56 -6.68 -2.17 7.55
C ILE A 56 -7.01 -3.17 6.43
N GLN A 57 -8.23 -3.72 6.42
CA GLN A 57 -8.65 -4.60 5.33
C GLN A 57 -8.76 -3.91 3.97
N THR A 58 -8.95 -2.59 3.89
CA THR A 58 -8.90 -1.88 2.60
C THR A 58 -7.52 -2.03 1.97
N LEU A 59 -6.47 -1.78 2.77
CA LEU A 59 -5.09 -1.94 2.34
C LEU A 59 -4.76 -3.42 2.06
N ASN A 60 -5.18 -4.34 2.94
CA ASN A 60 -4.94 -5.78 2.74
C ASN A 60 -5.59 -6.29 1.46
N ASN A 61 -6.83 -5.86 1.17
CA ASN A 61 -7.55 -6.23 -0.04
C ASN A 61 -6.85 -5.67 -1.29
N TYR A 62 -6.43 -4.40 -1.27
CA TYR A 62 -5.65 -3.80 -2.37
C TYR A 62 -4.36 -4.59 -2.64
N MET A 63 -3.57 -4.88 -1.59
CA MET A 63 -2.34 -5.67 -1.72
C MET A 63 -2.61 -7.09 -2.22
N MET A 64 -3.72 -7.71 -1.80
CA MET A 64 -4.12 -9.04 -2.26
C MET A 64 -4.39 -9.06 -3.76
N ARG A 65 -5.16 -8.09 -4.26
CA ARG A 65 -5.46 -7.96 -5.70
C ARG A 65 -4.21 -7.68 -6.52
N TRP A 66 -3.35 -6.77 -6.05
CA TRP A 66 -2.07 -6.50 -6.70
C TRP A 66 -1.21 -7.76 -6.79
N LYS A 67 -1.02 -8.50 -5.69
CA LYS A 67 -0.26 -9.76 -5.70
C LYS A 67 -0.89 -10.81 -6.62
N ALA A 68 -2.21 -10.92 -6.63
CA ALA A 68 -2.92 -11.84 -7.50
C ALA A 68 -2.71 -11.50 -8.98
N TRP A 69 -2.77 -10.21 -9.33
CA TRP A 69 -2.49 -9.72 -10.67
C TRP A 69 -1.04 -10.02 -11.11
N LEU A 70 -0.06 -9.81 -10.22
CA LEU A 70 1.35 -10.13 -10.52
C LEU A 70 1.58 -11.63 -10.80
N ARG A 71 0.78 -12.55 -10.26
CA ARG A 71 0.93 -14.00 -10.53
C ARG A 71 0.66 -14.38 -11.98
N ARG A 72 0.04 -13.50 -12.78
CA ARG A 72 -0.17 -13.72 -14.23
C ARG A 72 1.15 -13.72 -15.00
N PHE A 73 2.20 -13.13 -14.43
CA PHE A 73 3.54 -13.11 -15.02
C PHE A 73 4.38 -14.28 -14.48
N ASN A 74 5.13 -14.95 -15.37
CA ASN A 74 6.03 -16.06 -15.01
C ASN A 74 7.38 -15.56 -14.45
N GLY A 75 7.32 -14.59 -13.54
CA GLY A 75 8.45 -13.80 -13.08
C GLY A 75 8.24 -12.32 -13.40
N ILE A 76 8.76 -11.46 -12.52
CA ILE A 76 8.71 -10.00 -12.68
C ILE A 76 10.13 -9.45 -12.66
N GLY A 77 10.43 -8.49 -13.54
CA GLY A 77 11.65 -7.71 -13.42
C GLY A 77 11.50 -6.73 -12.26
N THR A 78 12.22 -6.96 -11.16
CA THR A 78 12.13 -6.11 -9.95
C THR A 78 12.47 -4.65 -10.24
N ASP A 79 13.32 -4.39 -11.22
CA ASP A 79 13.69 -3.05 -11.69
C ASP A 79 12.50 -2.28 -12.28
N TYR A 80 11.42 -2.97 -12.64
CA TYR A 80 10.23 -2.40 -13.27
C TYR A 80 8.98 -2.45 -12.38
N ILE A 81 9.12 -2.70 -11.07
CA ILE A 81 7.98 -2.81 -10.14
C ILE A 81 7.05 -1.59 -10.20
N GLU A 82 7.60 -0.39 -10.38
CA GLU A 82 6.81 0.84 -10.52
C GLU A 82 5.93 0.84 -11.77
N ASN A 83 6.44 0.30 -12.89
CA ASN A 83 5.69 0.16 -14.14
C ASN A 83 4.55 -0.86 -13.96
N TYR A 84 4.83 -1.99 -13.33
CA TYR A 84 3.82 -3.00 -13.01
C TYR A 84 2.73 -2.43 -12.09
N LEU A 85 3.09 -1.66 -11.06
CA LEU A 85 2.13 -1.04 -10.16
C LEU A 85 1.26 0.00 -10.87
N SER A 86 1.87 0.82 -11.73
CA SER A 86 1.15 1.83 -12.53
C SER A 86 0.14 1.18 -13.47
N TRP A 87 0.55 0.10 -14.13
CA TRP A 87 -0.33 -0.68 -15.00
C TRP A 87 -1.45 -1.38 -14.22
N PHE A 88 -1.15 -1.97 -13.06
CA PHE A 88 -2.18 -2.53 -12.18
C PHE A 88 -3.24 -1.48 -11.80
N ARG A 89 -2.82 -0.28 -11.39
CA ARG A 89 -3.74 0.82 -11.05
C ARG A 89 -4.61 1.22 -12.23
N PHE A 90 -4.00 1.40 -13.41
CA PHE A 90 -4.74 1.69 -14.62
C PHE A 90 -5.85 0.65 -14.87
N MET A 91 -5.54 -0.64 -14.74
CA MET A 91 -6.52 -1.72 -14.95
C MET A 91 -7.64 -1.74 -13.88
N GLU A 92 -7.33 -1.43 -12.61
CA GLU A 92 -8.33 -1.35 -11.53
C GLU A 92 -9.33 -0.21 -11.77
N ASP A 93 -8.86 0.91 -12.33
CA ASP A 93 -9.71 2.08 -12.62
C ASP A 93 -10.48 1.95 -13.94
N ASN A 94 -10.03 1.07 -14.85
CA ASN A 94 -10.53 0.94 -16.22
C ASN A 94 -11.16 -0.44 -16.49
N THR A 95 -12.10 -0.85 -15.64
CA THR A 95 -12.76 -2.17 -15.71
C THR A 95 -13.59 -2.43 -16.98
N GLU A 96 -13.87 -1.38 -17.77
CA GLU A 96 -14.64 -1.47 -19.02
C GLU A 96 -13.81 -1.95 -20.22
N TYR A 97 -12.47 -1.94 -20.12
CA TYR A 97 -11.60 -2.37 -21.22
C TYR A 97 -11.38 -3.87 -21.16
N SER A 98 -11.83 -4.58 -22.21
CA SER A 98 -11.57 -6.00 -22.38
C SER A 98 -10.07 -6.28 -22.40
N ASP A 99 -9.66 -7.45 -21.90
CA ASP A 99 -8.29 -7.90 -21.56
C ASP A 99 -7.17 -7.64 -22.60
N GLN A 100 -7.47 -7.12 -23.79
CA GLN A 100 -6.50 -6.85 -24.87
C GLN A 100 -6.47 -5.38 -25.35
N THR A 101 -7.42 -4.53 -24.96
CA THR A 101 -7.47 -3.13 -25.47
C THR A 101 -6.37 -2.27 -24.86
N TRP A 102 -5.99 -2.54 -23.61
CA TRP A 102 -4.96 -1.77 -22.90
C TRP A 102 -3.56 -1.87 -23.54
N ILE A 103 -3.22 -2.98 -24.23
CA ILE A 103 -1.92 -3.13 -24.92
C ILE A 103 -1.75 -2.05 -25.99
N LYS A 104 -2.85 -1.65 -26.64
CA LYS A 104 -2.83 -0.64 -27.70
C LYS A 104 -2.68 0.79 -27.17
N GLU A 105 -3.08 1.04 -25.93
CA GLU A 105 -2.97 2.36 -25.30
C GLU A 105 -1.65 2.54 -24.52
N ALA A 106 -0.99 1.43 -24.18
CA ALA A 106 0.28 1.42 -23.45
C ALA A 106 1.54 1.42 -24.36
N LEU A 107 1.37 1.26 -25.67
CA LEU A 107 2.42 1.33 -26.70
C LEU A 107 2.38 2.70 -27.41
#